data_AF-T1C2F9-F1
#
_entry.id   AF-T1C2F9-F1
#
_cell.length_a   1.000
_cell.length_b   1.000
_cell.length_c   1.000
_cell.angle_alpha   90.00
_cell.angle_beta   90.00
_cell.angle_gamma   90.00
#
_symmetry.space_group_name_H-M   'P 1'
#
loop_
_entity.id
_entity.type
_entity.pdbx_description
1 polymer ?
#
loop_
_entity_poly.entity_id
_entity_poly.type
_entity_poly.pdbx_seq_one_letter_code
_entity_poly.pdbx_strand_id
1 'polypeptide(L)'
;MGVSVEDERVLWRIEELRRASGARVRFLSCEPLIGPLDHLDLRGINWVIVGGESGPGAREMKSTWVRSIRRQCRRASVPFFFKQWGGVQKSRTGRILDGRTWDAMPPLAITA
;
A
#
# COMPACT_ATOMS: atom_id res chain seq x y z
N MET A 1 6.87 0.32 12.28
CA MET A 1 7.52 1.31 11.41
C MET A 1 7.04 1.11 9.98
N GLY A 2 6.89 2.16 9.20
CA GLY A 2 6.53 2.03 7.79
C GLY A 2 7.11 3.16 6.95
N VAL A 3 7.06 3.00 5.63
CA VAL A 3 7.56 3.98 4.66
C VAL A 3 6.52 4.25 3.58
N SER A 4 6.51 5.48 3.07
CA SER A 4 5.70 5.83 1.90
C SER A 4 6.43 5.43 0.61
N VAL A 5 5.68 4.78 -0.28
CA VAL A 5 6.14 4.32 -1.60
C VAL A 5 5.14 4.80 -2.65
N GLU A 6 5.34 6.02 -3.14
CA GLU A 6 4.40 6.70 -4.03
C GLU A 6 4.45 6.15 -5.47
N ASP A 7 5.65 5.78 -5.95
CA ASP A 7 5.93 5.15 -7.24
C ASP A 7 7.35 4.50 -7.28
N GLU A 8 7.77 4.04 -8.47
CA GLU A 8 9.02 3.29 -8.66
C GLU A 8 10.29 4.05 -8.26
N ARG A 9 10.26 5.40 -8.26
CA ARG A 9 11.43 6.25 -7.98
C ARG A 9 11.89 6.13 -6.52
N VAL A 10 11.02 5.64 -5.64
CA VAL A 10 11.25 5.54 -4.20
C VAL A 10 11.26 4.11 -3.67
N LEU A 11 11.34 3.09 -4.55
CA LEU A 11 11.44 1.68 -4.15
C LEU A 11 12.61 1.40 -3.20
N TRP A 12 13.67 2.21 -3.26
CA TRP A 12 14.81 2.11 -2.35
C TRP A 12 14.44 2.24 -0.86
N ARG A 13 13.35 2.97 -0.53
CA ARG A 13 12.84 3.09 0.85
C ARG A 13 12.39 1.75 1.44
N ILE A 14 11.96 0.82 0.58
CA ILE A 14 11.58 -0.54 1.02
C ILE A 14 12.79 -1.25 1.60
N GLU A 15 13.95 -1.14 0.93
CA GLU A 15 15.19 -1.75 1.40
C GLU A 15 15.67 -1.10 2.70
N GLU A 16 15.56 0.22 2.84
CA GLU A 16 15.87 0.90 4.10
C GLU A 16 14.98 0.42 5.26
N LEU A 17 13.66 0.29 5.04
CA LEU A 17 12.75 -0.25 6.04
C LEU A 17 13.10 -1.68 6.44
N ARG A 18 13.54 -2.50 5.49
CA ARG A 18 13.98 -3.88 5.75
C ARG A 18 15.25 -3.92 6.60
N ARG A 19 16.18 -2.99 6.40
CA ARG A 19 17.43 -2.86 7.18
C ARG A 19 17.23 -2.24 8.56
N ALA A 20 16.17 -1.45 8.74
CA ALA A 20 15.84 -0.85 10.02
C ALA A 20 15.60 -1.94 11.09
N SER A 21 16.35 -1.87 12.19
CA SER A 21 16.21 -2.73 13.36
C SER A 21 15.10 -2.23 14.30
N GLY A 22 14.64 -3.10 15.21
CA GLY A 22 13.68 -2.73 16.27
C GLY A 22 12.21 -2.61 15.85
N ALA A 23 11.89 -2.64 14.55
CA ALA A 23 10.50 -2.64 14.10
C ALA A 23 9.85 -4.04 14.23
N ARG A 24 8.89 -4.18 15.15
CA ARG A 24 8.04 -5.39 15.27
C ARG A 24 7.10 -5.59 14.09
N VAL A 25 6.62 -4.48 13.51
CA VAL A 25 5.76 -4.47 12.33
C VAL A 25 6.36 -3.51 11.32
N ARG A 26 6.59 -3.98 10.09
CA ARG A 26 7.01 -3.22 8.92
C ARG A 26 5.86 -3.12 7.93
N PHE A 27 5.49 -1.91 7.51
CA PHE A 27 4.42 -1.73 6.54
C PHE A 27 4.81 -0.75 5.42
N LEU A 28 4.24 -0.97 4.23
CA LEU A 28 4.35 -0.02 3.13
C LEU A 28 3.06 0.78 3.03
N SER A 29 3.20 2.10 2.96
CA SER A 29 2.12 3.01 2.59
C SER A 29 2.33 3.39 1.13
N CYS A 30 1.68 2.68 0.21
CA CYS A 30 1.65 3.03 -1.20
C CYS A 30 0.64 4.18 -1.42
N GLU A 31 0.98 5.36 -0.86
CA GLU A 31 0.14 6.55 -0.79
C GLU A 31 0.96 7.84 -0.86
N PRO A 32 0.52 8.86 -1.63
CA PRO A 32 -0.45 8.71 -2.72
C PRO A 32 0.14 7.80 -3.82
N LEU A 33 -0.63 6.81 -4.29
CA LEU A 33 -0.18 5.96 -5.40
C LEU A 33 -0.33 6.72 -6.72
N ILE A 34 0.80 7.16 -7.24
CA ILE A 34 0.90 8.13 -8.35
C ILE A 34 1.61 7.55 -9.57
N GLY A 35 1.99 6.28 -9.49
CA GLY A 35 2.59 5.50 -10.56
C GLY A 35 2.44 3.99 -10.31
N PRO A 36 2.84 3.15 -11.29
CA PRO A 36 2.88 1.70 -11.11
C PRO A 36 3.89 1.30 -10.03
N LEU A 37 3.67 0.14 -9.42
CA LEU A 37 4.57 -0.51 -8.46
C LEU A 37 4.55 -2.01 -8.74
N ASP A 38 5.12 -2.41 -9.89
CA ASP A 38 4.99 -3.79 -10.38
C ASP A 38 5.98 -4.77 -9.74
N HIS A 39 6.99 -4.26 -9.02
CA HIS A 39 8.11 -5.03 -8.47
C HIS A 39 8.43 -4.68 -7.00
N LEU A 40 7.45 -4.82 -6.11
CA LEU A 40 7.64 -4.62 -4.68
C LEU A 40 8.39 -5.80 -4.05
N ASP A 41 9.48 -5.51 -3.34
CA ASP A 41 10.15 -6.48 -2.49
C ASP A 41 9.46 -6.58 -1.12
N LEU A 42 8.54 -7.53 -1.01
CA LEU A 42 7.71 -7.70 0.19
C LEU A 42 8.34 -8.59 1.28
N ARG A 43 9.62 -8.99 1.13
CA ARG A 43 10.29 -9.84 2.13
C ARG A 43 10.42 -9.12 3.48
N GLY A 44 9.82 -9.68 4.52
CA GLY A 44 9.82 -9.09 5.86
C GLY A 44 8.87 -7.90 6.03
N ILE A 45 8.01 -7.64 5.04
CA ILE A 45 6.91 -6.68 5.12
C ILE A 45 5.67 -7.37 5.67
N ASN A 46 5.03 -6.76 6.66
CA ASN A 46 3.89 -7.32 7.38
C ASN A 46 2.54 -6.77 6.92
N TRP A 47 2.53 -5.64 6.20
CA TRP A 47 1.30 -5.00 5.76
C TRP A 47 1.55 -4.03 4.60
N VAL A 48 0.60 -3.96 3.67
CA VAL A 48 0.62 -2.98 2.58
C VAL A 48 -0.70 -2.23 2.54
N ILE A 49 -0.61 -0.91 2.54
CA ILE A 49 -1.73 0.02 2.39
C ILE A 49 -1.63 0.66 1.01
N VAL A 50 -2.75 0.78 0.30
CA VAL A 50 -2.83 1.50 -0.98
C VAL A 50 -3.91 2.56 -0.92
N GLY A 51 -3.61 3.76 -1.44
CA GLY A 51 -4.54 4.88 -1.47
C GLY A 51 -4.11 5.97 -2.44
N GLY A 52 -5.09 6.60 -3.08
CA GLY A 52 -4.86 7.70 -4.02
C GLY A 52 -4.73 9.06 -3.35
N GLU A 53 -4.20 10.02 -4.11
CA GLU A 53 -4.06 11.43 -3.71
C GLU A 53 -5.42 12.10 -3.51
N SER A 54 -5.53 13.04 -2.58
CA SER A 54 -6.78 13.77 -2.29
C SER A 54 -6.59 15.27 -2.39
N GLY A 55 -7.64 16.00 -2.77
CA GLY A 55 -7.66 17.46 -2.83
C GLY A 55 -7.60 18.03 -4.25
N PRO A 56 -7.55 19.37 -4.39
CA PRO A 56 -7.40 20.03 -5.69
C PRO A 56 -6.13 19.57 -6.40
N GLY A 57 -6.23 19.22 -7.68
CA GLY A 57 -5.09 18.74 -8.47
C GLY A 57 -4.66 17.29 -8.20
N ALA A 58 -5.45 16.52 -7.44
CA ALA A 58 -5.14 15.13 -7.14
C ALA A 58 -4.95 14.30 -8.42
N ARG A 59 -3.82 13.59 -8.48
CA ARG A 59 -3.49 12.69 -9.59
C ARG A 59 -4.38 11.46 -9.58
N GLU A 60 -4.79 11.04 -10.77
CA GLU A 60 -5.60 9.84 -10.95
C GLU A 60 -4.79 8.58 -10.66
N MET A 61 -5.30 7.75 -9.74
CA MET A 61 -4.76 6.42 -9.48
C MET A 61 -5.45 5.39 -10.38
N LYS A 62 -4.68 4.63 -11.16
CA LYS A 62 -5.22 3.59 -12.03
C LYS A 62 -5.54 2.32 -11.26
N SER A 63 -6.70 1.70 -11.55
CA SER A 63 -7.10 0.42 -10.94
C SER A 63 -6.15 -0.73 -11.22
N THR A 64 -5.47 -0.70 -12.36
CA THR A 64 -4.45 -1.67 -12.74
C THR A 64 -3.26 -1.66 -11.78
N TRP A 65 -2.83 -0.49 -11.28
CA TRP A 65 -1.75 -0.38 -10.31
C TRP A 65 -2.13 -1.02 -8.97
N VAL A 66 -3.33 -0.70 -8.46
CA VAL A 66 -3.87 -1.28 -7.23
C VAL A 66 -3.98 -2.80 -7.32
N ARG A 67 -4.50 -3.32 -8.44
CA ARG A 67 -4.60 -4.76 -8.71
C ARG A 67 -3.23 -5.43 -8.78
N SER A 68 -2.23 -4.77 -9.36
CA SER A 68 -0.87 -5.30 -9.41
C SER A 68 -0.28 -5.47 -8.00
N ILE A 69 -0.38 -4.44 -7.15
CA ILE A 69 0.08 -4.48 -5.75
C ILE A 69 -0.66 -5.58 -4.97
N ARG A 70 -1.99 -5.64 -5.09
CA ARG A 70 -2.81 -6.67 -4.44
C ARG A 70 -2.38 -8.09 -4.83
N ARG A 71 -2.09 -8.33 -6.11
CA ARG A 71 -1.60 -9.63 -6.61
C ARG A 71 -0.25 -9.98 -6.01
N GLN A 72 0.65 -9.01 -5.89
CA GLN A 72 1.96 -9.20 -5.24
C GLN A 72 1.80 -9.54 -3.76
N CYS A 73 0.94 -8.81 -3.04
CA CYS A 73 0.62 -9.08 -1.63
C CYS A 73 0.06 -10.49 -1.45
N ARG A 74 -0.87 -10.91 -2.32
CA ARG A 74 -1.44 -12.27 -2.30
C ARG A 74 -0.36 -13.34 -2.50
N ARG A 75 0.57 -13.14 -3.45
CA ARG A 75 1.68 -14.08 -3.70
C ARG A 75 2.65 -14.17 -2.52
N ALA A 76 2.87 -13.05 -1.83
CA ALA A 76 3.78 -12.97 -0.69
C ALA A 76 3.10 -13.28 0.67
N SER A 77 1.80 -13.61 0.67
CA SER A 77 1.00 -13.76 1.88
C SER A 77 1.05 -12.55 2.82
N VAL A 78 1.11 -11.34 2.25
CA VAL A 78 1.12 -10.07 3.00
C VAL A 78 -0.30 -9.49 3.03
N PRO A 79 -0.82 -9.12 4.21
CA PRO A 79 -2.09 -8.40 4.34
C PRO A 79 -2.12 -7.14 3.48
N PHE A 80 -3.24 -6.94 2.78
CA PHE A 80 -3.47 -5.83 1.86
C PHE A 80 -4.69 -5.01 2.31
N PHE A 81 -4.49 -3.70 2.46
CA PHE A 81 -5.52 -2.74 2.82
C PHE A 81 -5.70 -1.71 1.70
N PHE A 82 -6.87 -1.66 1.10
CA PHE A 82 -7.24 -0.61 0.14
C PHE A 82 -7.99 0.51 0.86
N LYS A 83 -7.33 1.66 0.97
CA LYS A 83 -7.82 2.77 1.79
C LYS A 83 -8.82 3.64 1.06
N GLN A 84 -8.49 4.16 -0.13
CA GLN A 84 -9.42 4.88 -1.00
C GLN A 84 -8.83 5.15 -2.40
N TRP A 85 -9.68 5.48 -3.38
CA TRP A 85 -9.24 5.90 -4.73
C TRP A 85 -8.61 7.30 -4.81
N GLY A 86 -8.94 8.21 -3.89
CA GLY A 86 -8.49 9.61 -3.95
C GLY A 86 -9.42 10.51 -4.76
N GLY A 87 -8.87 11.59 -5.34
CA GLY A 87 -9.59 12.61 -6.11
C GLY A 87 -10.07 13.80 -5.27
N VAL A 88 -10.70 14.77 -5.95
CA VAL A 88 -11.18 16.02 -5.34
C VAL A 88 -12.26 15.76 -4.28
N GLN A 89 -13.11 14.75 -4.50
CA GLN A 89 -14.15 14.32 -3.55
C GLN A 89 -13.90 12.89 -3.07
N LYS A 90 -12.91 12.71 -2.21
CA LYS A 90 -12.48 11.40 -1.66
C LYS A 90 -13.61 10.57 -1.03
N SER A 91 -14.65 11.22 -0.49
CA SER A 91 -15.83 10.54 0.08
C SER A 91 -16.71 9.88 -0.98
N ARG A 92 -16.67 10.37 -2.23
CA ARG A 92 -17.48 9.83 -3.35
C ARG A 92 -16.80 8.67 -4.07
N THR A 93 -15.48 8.63 -4.11
CA THR A 93 -14.74 7.57 -4.80
C THR A 93 -14.61 6.30 -3.95
N GLY A 94 -14.64 6.44 -2.63
CA GLY A 94 -14.87 5.34 -1.69
C GLY A 94 -13.74 4.31 -1.64
N ARG A 95 -14.09 3.13 -1.09
CA ARG A 95 -13.15 2.05 -0.71
C ARG A 95 -13.36 0.75 -1.52
N ILE A 96 -14.20 0.79 -2.55
CA ILE A 96 -14.58 -0.39 -3.31
C ILE A 96 -13.56 -0.65 -4.42
N LEU A 97 -12.90 -1.81 -4.38
CA LEU A 97 -12.05 -2.35 -5.42
C LEU A 97 -12.59 -3.73 -5.81
N ASP A 98 -12.90 -3.92 -7.09
CA ASP A 98 -13.47 -5.17 -7.61
C ASP A 98 -14.74 -5.60 -6.85
N GLY A 99 -15.65 -4.65 -6.57
CA GLY A 99 -16.96 -4.92 -5.97
C GLY A 99 -16.97 -5.15 -4.46
N ARG A 100 -15.84 -5.00 -3.76
CA ARG A 100 -15.75 -5.14 -2.30
C ARG A 100 -14.70 -4.24 -1.66
N THR A 101 -14.70 -4.17 -0.33
CA THR A 101 -13.62 -3.55 0.44
C THR A 101 -12.48 -4.55 0.69
N TRP A 102 -11.29 -4.02 0.93
CA TRP A 102 -10.10 -4.81 1.25
C TRP A 102 -9.49 -4.24 2.53
N ASP A 103 -9.79 -4.86 3.66
CA ASP A 103 -9.52 -4.28 4.98
C ASP A 103 -8.56 -5.13 5.84
N ALA A 104 -7.71 -5.94 5.19
CA ALA A 104 -6.83 -6.85 5.93
C ALA A 104 -5.84 -6.07 6.79
N MET A 105 -5.70 -6.48 8.04
CA MET A 105 -4.77 -5.92 9.03
C MET A 105 -3.55 -6.84 9.20
N PRO A 106 -2.39 -6.32 9.64
CA PRO A 106 -1.29 -7.19 10.04
C PRO A 106 -1.75 -8.12 11.16
N PRO A 107 -1.21 -9.36 11.24
CA PRO A 107 -1.46 -10.21 12.39
C PRO A 107 -1.06 -9.43 13.66
N LEU A 108 -1.93 -9.48 14.68
CA LEU A 108 -1.61 -8.94 15.99
C LEU A 108 -0.28 -9.57 16.42
N ALA A 109 0.72 -8.73 16.68
CA ALA A 109 1.99 -9.19 17.21
C ALA A 109 1.71 -9.73 18.62
N ILE A 110 1.38 -11.01 18.73
CA ILE A 110 1.37 -11.71 20.01
C ILE A 110 2.82 -11.70 20.45
N THR A 111 3.12 -10.88 21.44
CA THR A 111 4.34 -11.00 22.22
C THR A 111 4.30 -12.36 22.91
N ALA A 112 5.08 -13.29 22.41
CA ALA A 112 5.63 -14.35 23.25
C ALA A 112 6.95 -13.83 23.84
#